data_AF-Q0G3G1-F1
#
_entry.id   AF-Q0G3G1-F1
#
_cell.length_a   1.000
_cell.length_b   1.000
_cell.length_c   1.000
_cell.angle_alpha   90.00
_cell.angle_beta   90.00
_cell.angle_gamma   90.00
#
_symmetry.space_group_name_H-M   'P 1'
#
loop_
_entity.id
_entity.type
_entity.pdbx_description
1 polymer ?
#
loop_
_entity_poly.entity_id
_entity_poly.type
_entity_poly.pdbx_seq_one_letter_code
_entity_poly.pdbx_strand_id
1 'polypeptide(L)' 'MLSDQPADAIAPETELIESGIIDSMNIAELLAYIEERTGRAVSLEELDLDQIKTPSAIMDAYLARETA' A
#
# COMPACT_ATOMS: atom_id res chain seq x y z
N MET A 1 -10.17 -7.30 20.44
CA MET A 1 -10.80 -8.03 19.33
C MET A 1 -10.42 -7.29 18.07
N LEU A 2 -9.44 -7.81 17.32
CA LEU A 2 -9.20 -7.35 15.96
C LEU A 2 -10.37 -7.90 15.16
N SER A 3 -11.24 -7.02 14.68
CA SER A 3 -12.49 -7.38 14.03
C SER A 3 -12.20 -8.27 12.82
N ASP A 4 -12.91 -9.39 12.76
CA ASP A 4 -13.03 -10.33 11.64
C ASP A 4 -13.73 -9.64 10.44
N GLN A 5 -13.19 -8.51 9.98
CA GLN A 5 -13.63 -7.85 8.76
C GLN A 5 -13.10 -8.69 7.58
N PRO A 6 -13.98 -9.20 6.70
CA PRO A 6 -13.52 -9.97 5.56
C PRO A 6 -12.61 -9.08 4.70
N ALA A 7 -11.41 -9.57 4.38
CA ALA A 7 -10.46 -8.91 3.48
C ALA A 7 -11.03 -8.64 2.07
N ASP A 8 -12.18 -9.24 1.75
CA ASP A 8 -12.95 -9.07 0.50
C ASP A 8 -13.64 -7.69 0.35
N ALA A 9 -13.49 -6.77 1.30
CA ALA A 9 -14.16 -5.45 1.26
C ALA A 9 -13.30 -4.27 0.77
N ILE A 10 -11.99 -4.47 0.53
CA ILE A 10 -11.10 -3.38 0.11
C ILE A 10 -11.16 -3.26 -1.42
N ALA A 11 -11.85 -2.21 -1.90
CA ALA A 11 -11.89 -1.89 -3.32
C ALA A 11 -10.56 -1.25 -3.77
N PRO A 12 -10.21 -1.30 -5.08
CA PRO A 12 -8.98 -0.72 -5.59
C PRO A 12 -8.84 0.79 -5.30
N GLU A 13 -9.96 1.50 -5.17
CA GLU A 13 -10.04 2.93 -4.88
C GLU A 13 -10.27 3.22 -3.39
N THR A 14 -10.27 2.20 -2.53
CA THR A 14 -10.42 2.40 -1.08
C THR A 14 -9.25 3.20 -0.53
N GLU A 15 -9.56 4.31 0.15
CA GLU A 15 -8.56 5.14 0.82
C GLU A 15 -8.05 4.49 2.09
N LEU A 16 -6.86 3.87 2.03
CA LEU A 16 -6.33 3.00 3.07
C LEU A 16 -6.03 3.74 4.38
N ILE A 17 -5.55 4.98 4.28
CA ILE A 17 -5.19 5.81 5.42
C ILE A 17 -6.45 6.44 6.04
N GLU A 18 -7.32 7.04 5.21
CA GLU A 18 -8.56 7.66 5.70
C GLU A 18 -9.53 6.64 6.31
N SER A 19 -9.57 5.42 5.77
CA SER A 19 -10.37 4.33 6.33
C SER A 19 -9.78 3.74 7.62
N GLY A 20 -8.57 4.13 8.00
CA GLY A 20 -7.85 3.58 9.17
C GLY A 20 -7.42 2.13 9.01
N ILE A 21 -7.34 1.62 7.76
CA ILE A 21 -6.81 0.28 7.48
C ILE A 21 -5.29 0.30 7.61
N ILE A 22 -4.68 1.37 7.09
CA ILE A 22 -3.26 1.67 7.23
C ILE A 22 -3.12 2.84 8.20
N ASP A 23 -2.34 2.63 9.26
CA ASP A 23 -1.93 3.63 10.22
C ASP A 23 -0.42 3.88 10.12
N SER A 24 0.08 4.88 10.83
CA SER A 24 1.51 5.23 10.76
C SER A 24 2.46 4.12 11.20
N MET A 25 1.99 3.16 11.99
CA MET A 25 2.82 2.04 12.48
C MET A 25 2.93 0.94 11.42
N ASN A 26 1.85 0.68 10.67
CA ASN A 26 1.83 -0.40 9.69
C ASN A 26 2.27 0.02 8.26
N ILE A 27 2.49 1.32 8.02
CA ILE A 27 3.11 1.81 6.76
C ILE A 27 4.46 1.14 6.51
N ALA A 28 5.31 1.01 7.53
CA ALA A 28 6.63 0.40 7.38
C ALA A 28 6.53 -1.09 6.94
N GLU A 29 5.52 -1.81 7.43
CA GLU A 29 5.26 -3.20 7.03
C GLU A 29 4.76 -3.28 5.58
N LEU A 30 3.88 -2.35 5.18
CA LEU A 30 3.43 -2.24 3.79
C LEU A 30 4.60 -1.97 2.84
N LEU A 31 5.51 -1.06 3.20
CA LEU A 31 6.70 -0.78 2.38
C LEU A 31 7.58 -2.01 2.28
N ALA A 32 7.91 -2.66 3.40
CA ALA A 32 8.71 -3.89 3.39
C ALA A 32 8.08 -4.98 2.50
N TYR A 33 6.75 -5.11 2.52
CA TYR A 33 6.02 -6.01 1.63
C TYR A 33 6.18 -5.62 0.15
N ILE A 34 6.04 -4.33 -0.18
CA ILE A 34 6.23 -3.84 -1.56
C ILE A 34 7.68 -4.08 -2.01
N GLU A 35 8.67 -3.81 -1.15
CA GLU A 35 10.09 -4.06 -1.42
C GLU A 35 10.36 -5.54 -1.69
N GLU A 36 9.83 -6.45 -0.87
CA GLU A 36 9.96 -7.90 -1.05
C GLU A 36 9.36 -8.36 -2.38
N ARG A 37 8.19 -7.82 -2.75
CA ARG A 37 7.46 -8.21 -3.96
C ARG A 37 8.04 -7.65 -5.25
N THR A 38 8.62 -6.45 -5.19
CA THR A 38 9.15 -5.75 -6.37
C THR A 38 10.66 -5.87 -6.50
N GLY A 39 11.36 -6.19 -5.41
CA GLY A 39 12.82 -6.12 -5.30
C GLY A 39 13.38 -4.69 -5.36
N ARG A 40 12.53 -3.67 -5.25
CA ARG A 40 12.92 -2.25 -5.27
C ARG A 40 12.90 -1.73 -3.85
N ALA A 41 13.97 -1.04 -3.43
CA ALA A 41 13.95 -0.33 -2.15
C ALA A 41 12.97 0.86 -2.22
N VAL A 42 12.14 1.01 -1.20
CA VAL A 42 11.16 2.08 -1.03
C VAL A 42 11.50 2.82 0.25
N SER A 43 12.05 4.03 0.11
CA SER A 43 12.41 4.85 1.26
C SER A 43 11.17 5.48 1.89
N LEU A 44 11.04 5.34 3.21
CA LEU A 44 10.02 6.01 4.01
C LEU A 44 10.14 7.55 3.95
N GLU A 45 11.36 8.07 3.76
CA GLU A 45 11.63 9.51 3.67
C GLU A 45 11.22 10.11 2.32
N GLU A 46 11.29 9.30 1.26
CA GLU A 46 10.93 9.69 -0.11
C GLU A 46 9.51 9.22 -0.48
N LEU A 47 8.81 8.59 0.47
CA LEU A 47 7.46 8.08 0.29
C LEU A 47 6.48 9.23 0.07
N ASP A 48 5.85 9.25 -1.09
CA ASP A 48 4.68 10.08 -1.32
C ASP A 48 3.43 9.35 -0.82
N LEU A 49 2.69 9.97 0.09
CA LEU A 49 1.46 9.39 0.64
C LEU A 49 0.40 9.16 -0.45
N ASP A 50 0.42 9.92 -1.55
CA ASP A 50 -0.49 9.71 -2.67
C ASP A 50 -0.23 8.36 -3.37
N GLN A 51 1.01 7.85 -3.33
CA GLN A 51 1.39 6.56 -3.92
C GLN A 51 0.88 5.37 -3.11
N ILE A 52 0.59 5.55 -1.82
CA ILE A 52 0.07 4.50 -0.94
C ILE A 52 -1.38 4.76 -0.50
N LYS A 53 -2.01 5.80 -1.03
CA LYS A 53 -3.35 6.24 -0.64
C LYS A 53 -4.42 5.18 -0.90
N THR A 54 -4.30 4.46 -2.02
CA THR A 54 -5.25 3.41 -2.44
C THR A 54 -4.51 2.20 -3.00
N PRO A 55 -5.11 0.99 -3.01
CA PRO A 55 -4.49 -0.18 -3.64
C PRO A 55 -4.14 0.05 -5.12
N SER A 56 -4.97 0.77 -5.89
CA SER A 56 -4.66 1.13 -7.28
C SER A 56 -3.44 2.02 -7.39
N ALA A 57 -3.31 3.03 -6.53
CA ALA A 57 -2.13 3.92 -6.53
C ALA A 57 -0.83 3.15 -6.22
N ILE A 58 -0.89 2.20 -5.27
CA ILE A 58 0.26 1.32 -4.95
C ILE A 58 0.65 0.50 -6.17
N MET A 59 -0.35 -0.02 -6.88
CA MET A 59 -0.14 -0.81 -8.07
C MET A 59 0.53 0.02 -9.17
N ASP A 60 0.05 1.21 -9.44
CA ASP A 60 0.60 2.13 -10.44
C ASP A 60 2.02 2.60 -10.09
N ALA A 61 2.28 2.90 -8.82
CA ALA A 61 3.56 3.43 -8.37
C ALA A 61 4.67 2.37 -8.32
N TYR A 62 4.36 1.15 -7.88
CA TYR A 62 5.39 0.16 -7.52
C TYR A 62 5.30 -1.17 -8.28
N LEU A 63 4.12 -1.57 -8.73
CA LEU A 63 3.88 -2.91 -9.31
C LEU A 63 3.65 -2.90 -10.82
N ALA A 64 3.32 -1.75 -11.40
CA ALA A 64 3.23 -1.55 -12.84
C ALA A 64 4.63 -1.66 -13.45
N ARG A 65 5.01 -2.88 -13.86
CA ARG A 65 6.13 -3.06 -14.78
C ARG A 65 5.67 -2.64 -16.16
N GLU A 66 6.47 -1.76 -16.74
CA GLU A 66 6.57 -1.42 -18.17
C GLU A 66 6.22 -2.64 -19.03
N THR A 67 5.06 -2.60 -19.69
CA THR A 67 4.87 -3.37 -20.92
C THR A 67 5.88 -2.82 -21.92
N ALA A 68 6.82 -3.69 -22.29
CA ALA A 68 7.78 -3.52 -23.38
C ALA A 68 7.14 -3.04 -24.69
#